data_AF-A0A968T7S7-F1
#
_entry.id   AF-A0A968T7S7-F1
#
_cell.length_a   1.000
_cell.length_b   1.000
_cell.length_c   1.000
_cell.angle_alpha   90.00
_cell.angle_beta   90.00
_cell.angle_gamma   90.00
#
_symmetry.space_group_name_H-M   'P 1'
#
loop_
_entity.id
_entity.type
_entity.pdbx_description
1 polymer ?
#
loop_
_entity_poly.entity_id
_entity_poly.type
_entity_poly.pdbx_seq_one_letter_code
_entity_poly.pdbx_strand_id
1 'polypeptide(L)'
;MIFFEILIYLFSKYTRELLSKTIFQQYVEVDREVHNIKGRLNNQAYINENLSKGRWHKVNCTFDSFELDNKFNRIIKYVSQLLYTVSSNVENRKYLREILFILDDVSDKRASVHDCASISFNPMFSDFETVRDYCTLFLNNSISIDYKNDLKLFAFLLPMEYLFEDFIFGFIKYLVFIIIN
;
A
#
# COMPACT_ATOMS: atom_id res chain seq x y z
N MET A 1 -6.92 3.10 -24.27
CA MET A 1 -6.38 1.75 -23.94
C MET A 1 -4.86 1.76 -23.78
N ILE A 2 -4.07 2.26 -24.75
CA ILE A 2 -2.60 2.26 -24.66
C ILE A 2 -2.05 3.05 -23.45
N PHE A 3 -2.62 4.23 -23.18
CA PHE A 3 -2.15 5.10 -22.09
C PHE A 3 -2.34 4.46 -20.71
N PHE A 4 -3.47 3.79 -20.50
CA PHE A 4 -3.77 3.11 -19.25
C PHE A 4 -2.79 1.97 -18.99
N GLU A 5 -2.43 1.18 -20.01
CA GLU A 5 -1.42 0.13 -19.88
C GLU A 5 -0.02 0.68 -19.58
N ILE A 6 0.33 1.86 -20.10
CA ILE A 6 1.60 2.54 -19.77
C ILE A 6 1.59 2.99 -18.31
N LEU A 7 0.47 3.52 -17.82
CA LEU A 7 0.34 3.94 -16.42
C LEU A 7 0.44 2.74 -15.47
N ILE A 8 -0.20 1.61 -15.80
CA ILE A 8 -0.06 0.36 -15.05
C ILE A 8 1.39 -0.13 -15.08
N TYR A 9 2.06 -0.06 -16.23
CA TYR A 9 3.47 -0.45 -16.35
C TYR A 9 4.34 0.38 -15.42
N LEU A 10 4.15 1.71 -15.41
CA LEU A 10 4.92 2.62 -14.57
C LEU A 10 4.71 2.34 -13.08
N PHE A 11 3.45 2.21 -12.66
CA PHE A 11 3.10 1.84 -11.28
C PHE A 11 3.68 0.50 -10.88
N SER A 12 3.45 -0.55 -11.67
CA SER A 12 3.85 -1.92 -11.33
C SER A 12 5.36 -2.08 -11.30
N LYS A 13 6.09 -1.50 -12.26
CA LYS A 13 7.55 -1.51 -12.28
C LYS A 13 8.13 -0.78 -11.07
N TYR A 14 7.68 0.45 -10.82
CA TYR A 14 8.18 1.28 -9.72
C TYR A 14 7.90 0.63 -8.36
N THR A 15 6.65 0.21 -8.13
CA THR A 15 6.22 -0.43 -6.87
C THR A 15 6.97 -1.72 -6.61
N ARG A 16 7.17 -2.55 -7.64
CA ARG A 16 7.95 -3.77 -7.52
C ARG A 16 9.40 -3.48 -7.11
N GLU A 17 10.07 -2.57 -7.82
CA GLU A 17 11.46 -2.20 -7.50
C GLU A 17 11.61 -1.65 -6.09
N LEU A 18 10.62 -0.86 -5.63
CA LEU A 18 10.60 -0.35 -4.27
C LEU A 18 10.42 -1.46 -3.24
N LEU A 19 9.41 -2.32 -3.40
CA LEU A 19 9.13 -3.43 -2.49
C LEU A 19 10.24 -4.49 -2.46
N SER A 20 10.95 -4.69 -3.56
CA SER A 20 12.12 -5.59 -3.62
C SER A 20 13.33 -5.03 -2.86
N LYS A 21 13.45 -3.71 -2.71
CA LYS A 21 14.53 -3.06 -1.94
C LYS A 21 14.18 -2.93 -0.47
N THR A 22 12.98 -2.40 -0.20
CA THR A 22 12.53 -2.06 1.14
C THR A 22 11.05 -2.39 1.25
N ILE A 23 10.70 -3.26 2.19
CA ILE A 23 9.30 -3.54 2.47
C ILE A 23 8.85 -2.57 3.58
N PHE A 24 7.73 -1.89 3.36
CA PHE A 24 7.17 -1.01 4.37
C PHE A 24 6.61 -1.83 5.53
N GLN A 25 7.20 -1.67 6.72
CA GLN A 25 6.74 -2.32 7.95
C GLN A 25 6.36 -1.24 8.95
N GLN A 26 5.24 -1.45 9.65
CA GLN A 26 4.81 -0.53 10.69
C GLN A 26 5.02 -1.18 12.05
N TYR A 27 5.55 -0.42 13.00
CA TYR A 27 5.60 -0.83 14.40
C TYR A 27 4.18 -0.81 14.96
N VAL A 28 3.72 -1.97 15.42
CA VAL A 28 2.46 -2.14 16.12
C VAL A 28 2.78 -2.63 17.53
N GLU A 29 2.30 -1.93 18.54
CA GLU A 29 2.42 -2.37 19.92
C GLU A 29 1.49 -3.57 20.13
N VAL A 30 2.06 -4.72 20.48
CA VAL A 30 1.34 -5.98 20.64
C VAL A 30 1.52 -6.49 22.06
N ASP A 31 0.38 -6.76 22.71
CA ASP A 31 0.31 -7.50 23.97
C ASP A 31 0.13 -8.99 23.69
N ARG A 32 1.11 -9.82 24.06
CA ARG A 32 1.05 -11.28 23.84
C ARG A 32 1.68 -12.09 24.97
N GLU A 33 1.07 -13.22 25.30
CA GLU A 33 1.70 -14.28 26.11
C GLU A 33 2.83 -14.93 25.29
N VAL A 34 4.07 -14.76 25.72
CA VAL A 34 5.27 -15.32 25.07
C VAL A 34 6.09 -16.15 26.06
N HIS A 35 6.84 -17.14 25.57
CA HIS A 35 7.66 -17.98 26.44
C HIS A 35 8.90 -17.26 26.98
N ASN A 36 9.43 -16.33 26.19
CA ASN A 36 10.61 -15.53 26.52
C ASN A 36 10.21 -14.06 26.61
N ILE A 37 10.83 -13.32 27.53
CA ILE A 37 10.58 -11.88 27.70
C ILE A 37 10.97 -11.15 26.41
N LYS A 38 10.03 -10.40 25.83
CA LYS A 38 10.25 -9.51 24.70
C LYS A 38 9.72 -8.12 25.05
N GLY A 39 10.51 -7.08 24.81
CA GLY A 39 10.11 -5.71 25.15
C GLY A 39 9.84 -5.53 26.64
N ARG A 40 8.64 -5.05 26.99
CA ARG A 40 8.24 -4.72 28.35
C ARG A 40 7.34 -5.80 28.95
N LEU A 41 7.60 -6.18 30.20
CA LEU A 41 6.74 -7.09 30.95
C LEU A 41 5.48 -6.35 31.44
N ASN A 42 4.30 -6.89 31.15
CA ASN A 42 3.05 -6.43 31.74
C ASN A 42 2.86 -7.12 33.09
N ASN A 43 3.40 -6.50 34.15
CA ASN A 43 3.43 -7.07 35.50
C ASN A 43 2.03 -7.39 36.05
N GLN A 44 1.04 -6.52 35.81
CA GLN A 44 -0.31 -6.73 36.32
C GLN A 44 -0.95 -7.96 35.69
N ALA A 45 -0.90 -8.07 34.35
CA ALA A 45 -1.43 -9.23 33.65
C ALA A 45 -0.63 -10.51 33.97
N TYR A 46 0.70 -10.43 34.06
CA TYR A 46 1.54 -11.56 34.40
C TYR A 46 1.25 -12.12 35.80
N ILE A 47 1.12 -11.27 36.81
CA ILE A 47 0.81 -11.70 38.19
C ILE A 47 -0.58 -12.35 38.23
N ASN A 48 -1.61 -11.67 37.73
CA ASN A 48 -3.00 -12.10 37.88
C ASN A 48 -3.35 -13.34 37.03
N GLU A 49 -2.80 -13.45 35.82
CA GLU A 49 -3.24 -14.46 34.85
C GLU A 49 -2.26 -15.62 34.67
N ASN A 50 -0.96 -15.39 34.88
CA ASN A 50 0.07 -16.41 34.65
C ASN A 50 0.63 -16.94 35.97
N LEU A 51 1.06 -16.06 36.87
CA LEU A 51 1.63 -16.44 38.16
C LEU A 51 0.59 -17.10 39.07
N SER A 52 -0.59 -16.47 39.23
CA SER A 52 -1.68 -17.00 40.07
C SER A 52 -2.27 -18.34 39.58
N LYS A 53 -2.15 -18.65 38.27
CA LYS A 53 -2.64 -19.90 37.67
C LYS A 53 -1.55 -20.96 37.48
N GLY A 54 -0.33 -20.74 38.00
CA GLY A 54 0.79 -21.67 37.90
C GLY A 54 1.42 -21.80 36.50
N ARG A 55 1.15 -20.85 35.59
CA ARG A 55 1.65 -20.83 34.21
C ARG A 55 2.93 -20.00 34.07
N TRP A 56 3.97 -20.31 34.84
CA TRP A 56 5.23 -19.53 34.89
C TRP A 56 6.02 -19.49 33.59
N HIS A 57 5.80 -20.48 32.72
CA HIS A 57 6.42 -20.57 31.40
C HIS A 57 5.77 -19.65 30.36
N LYS A 58 4.69 -18.93 30.70
CA LYS A 58 4.04 -17.95 29.83
C LYS A 58 4.12 -16.57 30.45
N VAL A 59 4.80 -15.68 29.77
CA VAL A 59 5.08 -14.34 30.23
C VAL A 59 4.29 -13.35 29.39
N ASN A 60 3.52 -12.47 30.04
CA ASN A 60 2.71 -11.49 29.32
C ASN A 60 3.54 -10.25 29.01
N CYS A 61 3.86 -10.04 27.74
CA CYS A 61 4.75 -8.98 27.31
C CYS A 61 4.07 -8.05 26.30
N THR A 62 4.38 -6.76 26.44
CA THR A 62 4.05 -5.69 25.51
C THR A 62 5.31 -5.35 24.73
N PHE A 63 5.29 -5.52 23.41
CA PHE A 63 6.43 -5.20 22.56
C PHE A 63 5.98 -4.70 21.20
N ASP A 64 6.83 -3.90 20.56
CA ASP A 64 6.58 -3.44 19.20
C ASP A 64 6.93 -4.55 18.21
N SER A 65 5.92 -5.05 17.51
CA SER A 65 6.07 -6.01 16.43
C SER A 65 6.17 -5.26 15.10
N PHE A 66 7.12 -5.66 14.26
CA PHE A 66 7.18 -5.22 12.88
C PHE A 66 6.11 -5.97 12.08
N GLU A 67 5.00 -5.32 11.79
CA GLU A 67 3.93 -5.92 11.01
C GLU A 67 3.98 -5.47 9.55
N LEU A 68 4.03 -6.48 8.67
CA LEU A 68 3.83 -6.32 7.23
C LEU A 68 2.39 -5.98 6.89
N ASP A 69 1.44 -6.45 7.69
CA ASP A 69 0.01 -6.28 7.45
C ASP A 69 -0.53 -4.92 7.91
N ASN A 70 0.01 -3.85 7.33
CA ASN A 70 -0.40 -2.48 7.59
C ASN A 70 -1.41 -1.96 6.54
N LYS A 71 -2.06 -0.82 6.85
CA LYS A 71 -3.06 -0.22 5.94
C LYS A 71 -2.50 0.04 4.54
N PHE A 72 -1.27 0.52 4.46
CA PHE A 72 -0.66 0.90 3.20
C PHE A 72 -0.39 -0.31 2.29
N ASN A 73 0.20 -1.37 2.83
CA ASN A 73 0.46 -2.61 2.10
C ASN A 73 -0.85 -3.28 1.66
N ARG A 74 -1.91 -3.22 2.48
CA ARG A 74 -3.25 -3.68 2.09
C ARG A 74 -3.80 -2.91 0.88
N ILE A 75 -3.60 -1.59 0.83
CA ILE A 75 -3.98 -0.75 -0.31
C ILE A 75 -3.21 -1.16 -1.57
N ILE A 76 -1.88 -1.32 -1.46
CA ILE A 76 -1.05 -1.74 -2.61
C ILE A 76 -1.53 -3.10 -3.12
N LYS A 77 -1.80 -4.06 -2.23
CA LYS A 77 -2.29 -5.40 -2.58
C LYS A 77 -3.63 -5.31 -3.32
N TYR A 78 -4.58 -4.55 -2.77
CA TYR A 78 -5.90 -4.36 -3.38
C TYR A 78 -5.82 -3.70 -4.77
N VAL A 79 -5.07 -2.61 -4.91
CA VAL A 79 -4.90 -1.92 -6.20
C VAL A 79 -4.20 -2.84 -7.20
N SER A 80 -3.19 -3.60 -6.77
CA SER A 80 -2.49 -4.54 -7.65
C SER A 80 -3.41 -5.67 -8.13
N GLN A 81 -4.28 -6.19 -7.28
CA GLN A 81 -5.32 -7.17 -7.67
C GLN A 81 -6.29 -6.57 -8.70
N LEU A 82 -6.75 -5.34 -8.46
CA LEU A 82 -7.64 -4.63 -9.37
C LEU A 82 -6.99 -4.47 -10.76
N LEU A 83 -5.78 -3.93 -10.81
CA LEU A 83 -5.06 -3.72 -12.08
C LEU A 83 -4.70 -5.04 -12.77
N TYR A 84 -4.46 -6.11 -12.02
CA TYR A 84 -4.17 -7.43 -12.59
C TYR A 84 -5.37 -7.99 -13.37
N THR A 85 -6.59 -7.78 -12.85
CA THR A 85 -7.82 -8.22 -13.55
C THR A 85 -8.10 -7.43 -14.82
N VAL A 86 -7.72 -6.15 -14.86
CA VAL A 86 -8.04 -5.23 -15.96
C VAL A 86 -6.95 -5.22 -17.04
N SER A 87 -5.67 -5.31 -16.65
CA SER A 87 -4.56 -5.23 -17.60
C SER A 87 -4.59 -6.40 -18.57
N SER A 88 -4.36 -6.12 -19.84
CA SER A 88 -4.23 -7.10 -20.93
C SER A 88 -2.78 -7.40 -21.28
N ASN A 89 -1.84 -6.56 -20.85
CA ASN A 89 -0.41 -6.71 -21.14
C ASN A 89 0.24 -7.78 -20.23
N VAL A 90 1.02 -8.68 -20.82
CA VAL A 90 1.70 -9.78 -20.13
C VAL A 90 2.76 -9.28 -19.14
N GLU A 91 3.55 -8.26 -19.52
CA GLU A 91 4.59 -7.72 -18.64
C GLU A 91 4.00 -7.01 -17.41
N ASN A 92 2.92 -6.25 -17.61
CA ASN A 92 2.18 -5.62 -16.51
C ASN A 92 1.66 -6.68 -15.53
N ARG A 93 1.02 -7.71 -16.06
CA ARG A 93 0.53 -8.84 -15.26
C ARG A 93 1.65 -9.55 -14.51
N LYS A 94 2.84 -9.68 -15.11
CA LYS A 94 4.00 -10.29 -14.46
C LYS A 94 4.45 -9.47 -13.25
N TYR A 95 4.69 -8.17 -13.40
CA TYR A 95 5.10 -7.32 -12.27
C TYR A 95 4.03 -7.23 -11.18
N LEU A 96 2.76 -7.15 -11.55
CA LEU A 96 1.66 -7.19 -10.59
C LEU A 96 1.62 -8.51 -9.82
N ARG A 97 1.87 -9.64 -10.48
CA ARG A 97 1.97 -10.94 -9.80
C ARG A 97 3.15 -11.00 -8.83
N GLU A 98 4.30 -10.46 -9.22
CA GLU A 98 5.48 -10.36 -8.34
C GLU A 98 5.18 -9.50 -7.09
N ILE A 99 4.48 -8.37 -7.25
CA ILE A 99 4.02 -7.54 -6.11
C ILE A 99 3.07 -8.33 -5.20
N LEU A 100 2.07 -9.01 -5.78
CA LEU A 100 1.11 -9.80 -5.00
C LEU A 100 1.79 -10.93 -4.23
N PHE A 101 2.81 -11.54 -4.81
CA PHE A 101 3.62 -12.56 -4.15
C PHE A 101 4.44 -12.00 -2.97
N ILE A 102 5.02 -10.80 -3.12
CA ILE A 102 5.72 -10.13 -2.00
C ILE A 102 4.75 -9.81 -0.85
N LEU A 103 3.49 -9.52 -1.17
CA LEU A 103 2.43 -9.16 -0.21
C LEU A 103 1.50 -10.34 0.13
N ASP A 104 1.96 -11.59 -0.03
CA ASP A 104 1.10 -12.76 0.19
C ASP A 104 0.58 -12.82 1.64
N ASP A 105 1.45 -12.55 2.61
CA ASP A 105 1.15 -12.51 4.05
C ASP A 105 0.26 -11.32 4.50
N VAL A 106 -0.06 -10.38 3.59
CA VAL A 106 -0.87 -9.20 3.90
C VAL A 106 -2.36 -9.50 3.71
N SER A 107 -3.22 -9.04 4.61
CA SER A 107 -4.65 -9.34 4.55
C SER A 107 -5.33 -8.71 3.32
N ASP A 108 -6.22 -9.46 2.66
CA ASP A 108 -7.06 -8.93 1.59
C ASP A 108 -8.21 -8.08 2.15
N LYS A 109 -8.08 -6.76 2.03
CA LYS A 109 -9.15 -5.80 2.41
C LYS A 109 -9.41 -4.84 1.26
N ARG A 110 -10.69 -4.51 1.03
CA ARG A 110 -11.06 -3.45 0.09
C ARG A 110 -10.48 -2.13 0.59
N ALA A 111 -9.84 -1.38 -0.31
CA ALA A 111 -9.32 -0.06 -0.03
C ALA A 111 -10.16 1.02 -0.71
N SER A 112 -10.34 2.14 -0.01
CA SER A 112 -10.96 3.36 -0.50
C SER A 112 -9.93 4.47 -0.66
N VAL A 113 -10.26 5.48 -1.47
CA VAL A 113 -9.49 6.72 -1.61
C VAL A 113 -9.25 7.38 -0.24
N HIS A 114 -10.26 7.34 0.65
CA HIS A 114 -10.12 7.88 2.00
C HIS A 114 -9.06 7.16 2.82
N ASP A 115 -8.85 5.87 2.60
CA ASP A 115 -7.81 5.11 3.29
C ASP A 115 -6.43 5.59 2.86
N CYS A 116 -6.23 5.89 1.56
CA CYS A 116 -4.99 6.49 1.06
C CYS A 116 -4.72 7.86 1.68
N ALA A 117 -5.74 8.71 1.77
CA ALA A 117 -5.60 10.06 2.33
C ALA A 117 -5.25 10.06 3.83
N SER A 118 -5.64 9.00 4.56
CA SER A 118 -5.33 8.87 5.99
C SER A 118 -3.86 8.53 6.27
N ILE A 119 -3.09 8.18 5.25
CA ILE A 119 -1.69 7.73 5.40
C ILE A 119 -0.75 8.91 5.23
N SER A 120 -0.12 9.28 6.34
CA SER A 120 0.99 10.23 6.37
C SER A 120 2.30 9.47 6.51
N PHE A 121 3.28 9.82 5.67
CA PHE A 121 4.61 9.25 5.71
C PHE A 121 5.59 10.23 6.35
N ASN A 122 6.60 9.68 7.03
CA ASN A 122 7.78 10.45 7.43
C ASN A 122 8.62 10.72 6.16
N PRO A 123 9.30 11.87 6.02
CA PRO A 123 10.23 12.17 4.93
C PRO A 123 11.21 11.05 4.55
N MET A 124 11.61 10.20 5.50
CA MET A 124 12.46 9.03 5.23
C MET A 124 11.81 7.99 4.30
N PHE A 125 10.48 8.01 4.16
CA PHE A 125 9.67 7.11 3.35
C PHE A 125 9.06 7.83 2.13
N SER A 126 9.69 8.91 1.64
CA SER A 126 9.22 9.70 0.51
C SER A 126 8.94 8.87 -0.75
N ASP A 127 9.71 7.81 -0.98
CA ASP A 127 9.51 6.93 -2.14
C ASP A 127 8.14 6.22 -2.10
N PHE A 128 7.62 5.94 -0.91
CA PHE A 128 6.30 5.33 -0.75
C PHE A 128 5.15 6.32 -0.97
N GLU A 129 5.39 7.63 -0.88
CA GLU A 129 4.40 8.64 -1.24
C GLU A 129 4.03 8.55 -2.72
N THR A 130 5.04 8.35 -3.58
CA THR A 130 4.82 8.17 -5.02
C THR A 130 3.90 6.96 -5.29
N VAL A 131 4.09 5.85 -4.58
CA VAL A 131 3.23 4.67 -4.69
C VAL A 131 1.81 4.97 -4.17
N ARG A 132 1.67 5.66 -3.03
CA ARG A 132 0.37 6.10 -2.50
C ARG A 132 -0.36 6.97 -3.52
N ASP A 133 0.34 7.87 -4.19
CA ASP A 133 -0.26 8.80 -5.15
C ASP A 133 -0.77 8.05 -6.38
N TYR A 134 -0.02 7.06 -6.89
CA TYR A 134 -0.54 6.14 -7.91
C TYR A 134 -1.77 5.37 -7.43
N CYS A 135 -1.73 4.78 -6.23
CA CYS A 135 -2.88 4.08 -5.67
C CYS A 135 -4.11 4.99 -5.57
N THR A 136 -3.91 6.23 -5.12
CA THR A 136 -4.96 7.25 -5.02
C THR A 136 -5.53 7.59 -6.39
N LEU A 137 -4.67 7.76 -7.39
CA LEU A 137 -5.07 8.04 -8.78
C LEU A 137 -5.90 6.89 -9.38
N PHE A 138 -5.49 5.64 -9.17
CA PHE A 138 -6.27 4.50 -9.64
C PHE A 138 -7.60 4.35 -8.90
N LEU A 139 -7.63 4.53 -7.58
CA LEU A 139 -8.86 4.40 -6.80
C LEU A 139 -9.85 5.54 -7.06
N ASN A 140 -9.38 6.78 -7.26
CA ASN A 140 -10.25 7.92 -7.57
C ASN A 140 -10.92 7.81 -8.94
N ASN A 141 -10.15 7.39 -9.93
CA ASN A 141 -10.59 7.42 -11.33
C ASN A 141 -11.13 6.07 -11.80
N SER A 142 -11.16 5.06 -10.92
CA SER A 142 -11.77 3.76 -11.22
C SER A 142 -13.23 3.73 -10.78
N ILE A 143 -14.11 3.50 -11.74
CA ILE A 143 -15.49 3.12 -11.46
C ILE A 143 -15.55 1.60 -11.62
N SER A 144 -15.78 0.91 -10.51
CA SER A 144 -16.06 -0.52 -10.51
C SER A 144 -17.55 -0.73 -10.21
N ILE A 145 -18.28 -1.26 -11.18
CA ILE A 145 -19.70 -1.60 -11.00
C ILE A 145 -19.76 -3.12 -10.81
N ASP A 146 -19.97 -3.56 -9.57
CA ASP A 146 -20.31 -4.95 -9.26
C ASP A 146 -21.79 -5.17 -9.63
N TYR A 147 -22.07 -5.52 -10.89
CA TYR A 147 -23.37 -6.12 -11.20
C TYR A 147 -23.42 -7.50 -10.55
N LYS A 148 -24.58 -7.87 -9.99
CA LYS A 148 -24.89 -9.16 -9.32
C LYS A 148 -24.55 -10.45 -10.11
N ASN A 149 -23.91 -10.36 -11.27
CA ASN A 149 -23.71 -11.41 -12.25
C ASN A 149 -22.29 -11.40 -12.85
N ASP A 150 -21.25 -11.37 -12.01
CA ASP A 150 -19.81 -11.53 -12.36
C ASP A 150 -19.19 -10.54 -13.36
N LEU A 151 -19.96 -9.59 -13.87
CA LEU A 151 -19.48 -8.56 -14.78
C LEU A 151 -18.95 -7.35 -14.00
N LYS A 152 -17.65 -7.37 -13.71
CA LYS A 152 -16.91 -6.20 -13.20
C LYS A 152 -16.60 -5.27 -14.38
N LEU A 153 -17.44 -4.27 -14.62
CA LEU A 153 -17.05 -3.18 -15.50
C LEU A 153 -16.10 -2.27 -14.72
N PHE A 154 -14.85 -2.22 -15.20
CA PHE A 154 -13.86 -1.24 -14.78
C PHE A 154 -13.75 -0.17 -15.86
N ALA A 155 -14.08 1.07 -15.49
CA ALA A 155 -13.83 2.24 -16.32
C ALA A 155 -12.82 3.15 -15.62
N PHE A 156 -11.81 3.58 -16.37
CA PHE A 156 -10.82 4.55 -15.90
C PHE A 156 -10.99 5.85 -16.68
N LEU A 157 -11.50 6.87 -16.01
CA LEU A 157 -11.88 8.14 -16.62
C LEU A 157 -10.93 9.23 -16.08
N LEU A 158 -10.08 9.75 -16.94
CA LEU A 158 -9.23 10.90 -16.63
C LEU A 158 -9.66 12.10 -17.47
N PRO A 159 -9.87 13.28 -16.86
CA PRO A 159 -10.12 14.50 -17.61
C PRO A 159 -8.80 14.96 -18.27
N MET A 160 -8.64 14.62 -19.55
CA MET A 160 -7.41 14.89 -20.28
C MET A 160 -7.20 16.37 -20.58
N GLU A 161 -8.27 17.17 -20.59
CA GLU A 161 -8.18 18.62 -20.75
C GLU A 161 -7.34 19.28 -19.65
N TYR A 162 -7.67 19.01 -18.37
CA TYR A 162 -6.96 19.60 -17.23
C TYR A 162 -5.53 19.06 -17.11
N LEU A 163 -5.33 17.76 -17.35
CA LEU A 163 -3.98 17.18 -17.33
C LEU A 163 -3.06 17.80 -18.38
N PHE A 164 -3.59 18.11 -19.56
CA PHE A 164 -2.83 18.77 -20.60
C PHE A 164 -2.49 20.21 -20.22
N GLU A 165 -3.45 20.96 -19.69
CA GLU A 165 -3.23 22.34 -19.22
C GLU A 165 -2.15 22.40 -18.13
N ASP A 166 -2.25 21.55 -17.10
CA ASP A 166 -1.28 21.46 -16.02
C ASP A 166 0.12 21.08 -16.52
N PHE A 167 0.19 20.15 -17.49
CA PHE A 167 1.44 19.76 -18.13
C PHE A 167 2.09 20.93 -18.87
N ILE A 168 1.33 21.66 -19.69
CA ILE A 168 1.83 22.82 -20.43
C ILE A 168 2.28 23.92 -19.46
N PHE A 169 1.51 24.18 -18.41
CA PHE A 169 1.86 25.16 -17.38
C PHE A 169 3.20 24.80 -16.70
N GLY A 170 3.36 23.53 -16.29
CA GLY A 170 4.60 23.03 -15.69
C GLY A 170 5.79 23.12 -16.66
N PHE A 171 5.58 22.76 -17.93
CA PHE A 171 6.60 22.82 -18.97
C PHE A 171 7.07 24.27 -19.23
N ILE A 172 6.14 25.21 -19.35
CA ILE A 172 6.46 26.64 -19.53
C ILE A 172 7.22 27.17 -18.31
N LYS A 173 6.76 26.85 -17.10
CA LYS A 173 7.43 27.29 -15.86
C LYS A 173 8.87 26.78 -15.80
N TYR A 174 9.09 25.51 -16.14
CA TYR A 174 10.43 24.92 -16.19
C TYR A 174 11.32 25.59 -17.24
N LEU A 175 10.79 25.84 -18.43
CA LEU A 175 11.51 26.47 -19.53
C LEU A 175 11.89 27.93 -19.18
N VAL A 176 10.97 28.69 -18.59
CA VAL A 176 11.22 30.05 -18.10
C VAL A 176 12.29 30.07 -17.00
N PHE A 177 12.28 29.10 -16.08
CA PHE A 177 13.30 28.98 -15.04
C PHE A 177 14.71 28.77 -15.63
N ILE A 178 14.83 27.98 -16.69
CA ILE A 178 16.10 27.75 -17.42
C ILE A 178 16.56 28.99 -18.21
N ILE A 179 15.64 29.81 -18.71
CA ILE A 179 16.02 31.01 -19.46
C ILE A 179 16.49 32.15 -18.53
N ILE A 180 16.01 32.17 -17.29
CA ILE A 180 16.28 33.24 -16.32
C ILE A 180 17.50 32.94 -15.41
N ASN A 181 17.93 31.68 -15.27
CA ASN A 181 19.17 31.27 -14.58
C ASN A 181 20.21 30.74 -15.56
#